data_AF-A0A0J9S3J6-F1
#
_entry.id   AF-A0A0J9S3J6-F1
#
_cell.length_a   1.000
_cell.length_b   1.000
_cell.length_c   1.000
_cell.angle_alpha   90.00
_cell.angle_beta   90.00
_cell.angle_gamma   90.00
#
_symmetry.space_group_name_H-M   'P 1'
#
loop_
_entity.id
_entity.type
_entity.pdbx_description
1 polymer ?
#
loop_
_entity_poly.entity_id
_entity_poly.type
_entity_poly.pdbx_seq_one_letter_code
_entity_poly.pdbx_strand_id
1 'polypeptide(L)'
;MYKSSSFQYDIFKDIYVCDTLEAAIEEKVSKEEAADFCNDKSFVSDNGLQIRKICKEFVTYFKILHSSHKNNGEKHLSSKYTEFLNYWLKHQLEQSAIKKIGHKDLYNYINSKYISFGEDGALAHKIHDLGDNFYSMIVLYLLNKEFYKFKNNRDVKCKDFLEVFETQYNAGLKRCYFDGDSNLCIELRKFINLCNHELSQKLKDCNNLGLSSMPKLILWGKSNDIGDNYNDFNLIDFQNKCSYIEFAKIKKEKYPNLYEILAFHYNLPYKSGLDEKKRYMMTILHEFIQYCNENKINTNLSSFMREFIDYYYNKSIEDYKKIFEECKHDHNSKEHCSLYKTCKNNFNNDLSLIQNNPHNYIMQQEEYITKLSPLDFFILKAKAMFLDSAAMSKYSTTIISIMISFFLCFFFLYKVLKNYI
;
A
#
# COMPACT_ATOMS: atom_id res chain seq x y z
N MET A 1 -9.00 27.44 -5.65
CA MET A 1 -9.02 26.64 -4.40
C MET A 1 -10.29 25.80 -4.42
N TYR A 2 -10.27 24.66 -5.12
CA TYR A 2 -11.41 23.74 -5.15
C TYR A 2 -11.40 22.91 -3.87
N LYS A 3 -12.49 22.97 -3.12
CA LYS A 3 -12.79 22.03 -2.03
C LYS A 3 -12.72 20.62 -2.64
N SER A 4 -11.78 19.79 -2.18
CA SER A 4 -11.76 18.36 -2.44
C SER A 4 -13.08 17.79 -1.93
N SER A 5 -14.05 17.58 -2.83
CA SER A 5 -15.20 16.74 -2.54
C SER A 5 -14.64 15.36 -2.24
N SER A 6 -14.92 14.81 -1.05
CA SER A 6 -14.48 13.46 -0.71
C SER A 6 -14.97 12.51 -1.80
N PHE A 7 -14.06 11.99 -2.61
CA PHE A 7 -14.38 11.01 -3.62
C PHE A 7 -14.84 9.74 -2.90
N GLN A 8 -16.07 9.29 -3.12
CA GLN A 8 -16.63 8.13 -2.41
C GLN A 8 -16.49 6.90 -3.32
N TYR A 9 -15.64 5.93 -2.96
CA TYR A 9 -15.44 4.72 -3.76
C TYR A 9 -16.50 3.64 -3.55
N ASP A 10 -17.55 3.92 -2.78
CA ASP A 10 -18.69 3.02 -2.60
C ASP A 10 -19.56 2.86 -3.86
N ILE A 11 -19.15 3.46 -4.99
CA ILE A 11 -19.71 3.28 -6.34
C ILE A 11 -19.68 1.81 -6.80
N PHE A 12 -18.79 0.98 -6.24
CA PHE A 12 -18.66 -0.44 -6.59
C PHE A 12 -19.48 -1.39 -5.71
N LYS A 13 -20.28 -0.85 -4.77
CA LYS A 13 -21.12 -1.67 -3.89
C LYS A 13 -22.09 -2.56 -4.65
N ASP A 14 -22.58 -2.08 -5.79
CA ASP A 14 -23.57 -2.79 -6.62
C ASP A 14 -22.93 -3.42 -7.86
N ILE A 15 -21.60 -3.69 -7.83
CA ILE A 15 -20.87 -4.12 -9.03
C ILE A 15 -21.43 -5.39 -9.66
N TYR A 16 -21.93 -6.33 -8.85
CA TYR A 16 -22.54 -7.56 -9.36
C TYR A 16 -23.75 -7.26 -10.26
N VAL A 17 -24.56 -6.26 -9.89
CA VAL A 17 -25.71 -5.83 -10.69
C VAL A 17 -25.22 -5.13 -11.95
N CYS A 18 -24.23 -4.23 -11.82
CA CYS A 18 -23.61 -3.57 -12.96
C CYS A 18 -23.06 -4.57 -13.98
N ASP A 19 -22.21 -5.51 -13.56
CA ASP A 19 -21.59 -6.53 -14.42
C ASP A 19 -22.65 -7.43 -15.09
N THR A 20 -23.70 -7.81 -14.36
CA THR A 20 -24.81 -8.61 -14.92
C THR A 20 -25.55 -7.85 -16.02
N LEU A 21 -25.78 -6.56 -15.82
CA LEU A 21 -26.44 -5.70 -16.81
C LEU A 21 -25.50 -5.33 -17.97
N GLU A 22 -24.19 -5.28 -17.73
CA GLU A 22 -23.17 -5.05 -18.77
C GLU A 22 -23.16 -6.19 -19.78
N ALA A 23 -23.29 -7.44 -19.33
CA ALA A 23 -23.35 -8.61 -20.22
C ALA A 23 -24.53 -8.56 -21.22
N ALA A 24 -25.57 -7.78 -20.93
CA ALA A 24 -26.71 -7.60 -21.82
C ALA A 24 -26.50 -6.49 -22.88
N ILE A 25 -25.38 -5.76 -22.84
CA ILE A 25 -25.13 -4.63 -23.76
C ILE A 25 -24.99 -5.13 -25.20
N GLU A 26 -24.13 -6.11 -25.47
CA GLU A 26 -23.81 -6.53 -26.85
C GLU A 26 -25.06 -6.93 -27.64
N GLU A 27 -25.98 -7.67 -27.02
CA GLU A 27 -27.25 -8.06 -27.65
C GLU A 27 -28.16 -6.84 -27.92
N LYS A 28 -28.13 -5.84 -27.04
CA LYS A 28 -29.07 -4.70 -27.04
C LYS A 28 -28.60 -3.50 -27.84
N VAL A 29 -27.29 -3.33 -28.05
CA VAL A 29 -26.73 -2.20 -28.82
C VAL A 29 -27.32 -2.14 -30.24
N SER A 30 -27.53 -3.30 -30.87
CA SER A 30 -28.12 -3.38 -32.23
C SER A 30 -29.59 -2.94 -32.31
N LYS A 31 -30.29 -2.87 -31.17
CA LYS A 31 -31.72 -2.57 -31.05
C LYS A 31 -31.98 -1.20 -30.41
N GLU A 32 -30.94 -0.52 -29.91
CA GLU A 32 -31.08 0.72 -29.17
C GLU A 32 -31.05 1.92 -30.13
N GLU A 33 -32.23 2.41 -30.51
CA GLU A 33 -32.37 3.56 -31.43
C GLU A 33 -31.64 4.81 -30.92
N ALA A 34 -31.58 5.02 -29.60
CA ALA A 34 -30.85 6.17 -29.07
C ALA A 34 -29.33 6.05 -29.23
N ALA A 35 -28.78 4.87 -29.53
CA ALA A 35 -27.37 4.70 -29.82
C ALA A 35 -26.98 5.36 -31.17
N ASP A 36 -27.94 5.69 -32.03
CA ASP A 36 -27.69 6.47 -33.25
C ASP A 36 -27.21 7.89 -32.96
N PHE A 37 -27.41 8.37 -31.73
CA PHE A 37 -26.72 9.53 -31.15
C PHE A 37 -25.22 9.54 -31.46
N CYS A 38 -24.59 8.36 -31.46
CA CYS A 38 -23.16 8.19 -31.62
C CYS A 38 -22.68 8.12 -33.07
N ASN A 39 -23.57 8.23 -34.06
CA ASN A 39 -23.20 8.16 -35.49
C ASN A 39 -22.61 9.48 -36.04
N ASP A 40 -22.44 10.50 -35.21
CA ASP A 40 -21.91 11.81 -35.61
C ASP A 40 -20.49 11.70 -36.22
N LYS A 41 -20.22 12.52 -37.23
CA LYS A 41 -18.94 12.57 -37.96
C LYS A 41 -17.86 13.39 -37.23
N SER A 42 -18.20 14.06 -36.13
CA SER A 42 -17.31 14.93 -35.35
C SER A 42 -16.20 14.21 -34.56
N PHE A 43 -16.21 12.88 -34.46
CA PHE A 43 -15.10 12.10 -33.91
C PHE A 43 -13.96 11.98 -34.94
N VAL A 44 -13.20 13.05 -35.17
CA VAL A 44 -12.15 13.15 -36.22
C VAL A 44 -10.80 12.49 -35.83
N SER A 45 -10.77 11.67 -34.78
CA SER A 45 -9.52 10.99 -34.37
C SER A 45 -9.25 9.73 -35.20
N ASP A 46 -7.98 9.30 -35.28
CA ASP A 46 -7.55 8.03 -35.88
C ASP A 46 -8.35 6.81 -35.37
N ASN A 47 -8.99 6.92 -34.19
CA ASN A 47 -9.78 5.88 -33.54
C ASN A 47 -11.30 6.14 -33.60
N GLY A 48 -11.79 6.98 -34.52
CA GLY A 48 -13.19 7.40 -34.57
C GLY A 48 -14.21 6.25 -34.62
N LEU A 49 -13.89 5.12 -35.25
CA LEU A 49 -14.76 3.93 -35.23
C LEU A 49 -14.89 3.31 -33.84
N GLN A 50 -13.79 3.19 -33.11
CA GLN A 50 -13.77 2.62 -31.76
C GLN A 50 -14.47 3.54 -30.76
N ILE A 51 -14.25 4.86 -30.87
CA ILE A 51 -14.95 5.86 -30.05
C ILE A 51 -16.47 5.77 -30.28
N ARG A 52 -16.90 5.62 -31.54
CA ARG A 52 -18.33 5.43 -31.85
C ARG A 52 -18.89 4.15 -31.22
N LYS A 53 -18.14 3.04 -31.27
CA LYS A 53 -18.54 1.79 -30.62
C LYS A 53 -18.73 1.99 -29.11
N ILE A 54 -17.72 2.54 -28.43
CA ILE A 54 -17.77 2.83 -26.98
C ILE A 54 -18.93 3.77 -26.64
N CYS A 55 -19.18 4.79 -27.46
CA CYS A 55 -20.31 5.70 -27.28
C CYS A 55 -21.65 4.95 -27.34
N LYS A 56 -21.83 4.05 -28.32
CA LYS A 56 -23.08 3.26 -28.45
C LYS A 56 -23.30 2.39 -27.23
N GLU A 57 -22.26 1.67 -26.82
CA GLU A 57 -22.28 0.83 -25.61
C GLU A 57 -22.60 1.67 -24.35
N PHE A 58 -22.00 2.86 -24.22
CA PHE A 58 -22.28 3.79 -23.13
C PHE A 58 -23.76 4.17 -23.05
N VAL A 59 -24.35 4.60 -24.17
CA VAL A 59 -25.76 5.03 -24.24
C VAL A 59 -26.69 3.88 -23.87
N THR A 60 -26.46 2.71 -24.47
CA THR A 60 -27.23 1.50 -24.16
C THR A 60 -27.10 1.13 -22.69
N TYR A 61 -25.88 1.17 -22.14
CA TYR A 61 -25.65 0.79 -20.76
C TYR A 61 -26.30 1.77 -19.77
N PHE A 62 -26.18 3.07 -20.03
CA PHE A 62 -26.87 4.09 -19.26
C PHE A 62 -28.38 3.84 -19.22
N LYS A 63 -29.02 3.57 -20.37
CA LYS A 63 -30.46 3.29 -20.41
C LYS A 63 -30.84 2.06 -19.58
N ILE A 64 -30.08 0.98 -19.70
CA ILE A 64 -30.31 -0.25 -18.91
C ILE A 64 -30.20 0.04 -17.41
N LEU A 65 -29.13 0.71 -16.96
CA LEU A 65 -28.92 1.05 -15.56
C LEU A 65 -30.00 2.02 -15.06
N HIS A 66 -30.34 3.03 -15.85
CA HIS A 66 -31.33 4.04 -15.51
C HIS A 66 -32.73 3.42 -15.34
N SER A 67 -33.16 2.57 -16.28
CA SER A 67 -34.43 1.84 -16.18
C SER A 67 -34.44 0.89 -14.98
N SER A 68 -33.34 0.15 -14.74
CA SER A 68 -33.22 -0.72 -13.56
C SER A 68 -33.36 0.07 -12.26
N HIS A 69 -32.70 1.23 -12.17
CA HIS A 69 -32.79 2.11 -11.01
C HIS A 69 -34.20 2.67 -10.81
N LYS A 70 -34.85 3.17 -11.87
CA LYS A 70 -36.24 3.66 -11.81
C LYS A 70 -37.22 2.58 -11.35
N ASN A 71 -37.07 1.35 -11.84
CA ASN A 71 -38.02 0.27 -11.60
C ASN A 71 -37.81 -0.42 -10.24
N ASN A 72 -36.56 -0.59 -9.81
CA ASN A 72 -36.21 -1.38 -8.62
C ASN A 72 -35.79 -0.53 -7.40
N GLY A 73 -35.58 0.78 -7.60
CA GLY A 73 -35.19 1.74 -6.57
C GLY A 73 -33.76 1.55 -6.03
N GLU A 74 -33.37 2.40 -5.07
CA GLU A 74 -32.03 2.43 -4.45
C GLU A 74 -31.65 1.14 -3.71
N LYS A 75 -32.62 0.25 -3.45
CA LYS A 75 -32.37 -1.04 -2.80
C LYS A 75 -31.55 -2.00 -3.68
N HIS A 76 -31.60 -1.83 -5.01
CA HIS A 76 -30.98 -2.74 -5.97
C HIS A 76 -29.86 -2.11 -6.78
N LEU A 77 -29.93 -0.81 -7.04
CA LEU A 77 -28.90 -0.07 -7.75
C LEU A 77 -28.81 1.34 -7.16
N SER A 78 -27.67 1.68 -6.59
CA SER A 78 -27.39 2.99 -6.01
C SER A 78 -27.61 4.09 -7.05
N SER A 79 -28.10 5.24 -6.61
CA SER A 79 -28.13 6.48 -7.40
C SER A 79 -26.74 6.92 -7.91
N LYS A 80 -25.66 6.30 -7.39
CA LYS A 80 -24.27 6.44 -7.84
C LYS A 80 -23.93 5.67 -9.12
N TYR A 81 -24.86 4.97 -9.76
CA TYR A 81 -24.60 4.29 -11.04
C TYR A 81 -24.07 5.25 -12.13
N THR A 82 -24.41 6.54 -12.06
CA THR A 82 -23.87 7.57 -12.95
C THR A 82 -22.36 7.81 -12.75
N GLU A 83 -21.87 7.67 -11.53
CA GLU A 83 -20.44 7.75 -11.24
C GLU A 83 -19.72 6.46 -11.66
N PHE A 84 -20.37 5.31 -11.49
CA PHE A 84 -19.90 4.06 -12.06
C PHE A 84 -19.78 4.13 -13.60
N LEU A 85 -20.72 4.81 -14.28
CA LEU A 85 -20.65 5.04 -15.73
C LEU A 85 -19.45 5.93 -16.13
N ASN A 86 -19.05 6.90 -15.31
CA ASN A 86 -17.81 7.66 -15.54
C ASN A 86 -16.58 6.76 -15.48
N TYR A 87 -16.53 5.87 -14.48
CA TYR A 87 -15.49 4.84 -14.38
C TYR A 87 -15.48 3.92 -15.60
N TRP A 88 -16.64 3.35 -15.93
CA TRP A 88 -16.79 2.42 -17.03
C TRP A 88 -16.35 3.06 -18.35
N LEU A 89 -16.80 4.29 -18.64
CA LEU A 89 -16.46 4.98 -19.87
C LEU A 89 -14.95 5.22 -19.99
N LYS A 90 -14.31 5.72 -18.93
CA LYS A 90 -12.86 5.91 -18.93
C LYS A 90 -12.13 4.58 -19.09
N HIS A 91 -12.58 3.54 -18.40
CA HIS A 91 -11.99 2.21 -18.48
C HIS A 91 -12.04 1.63 -19.90
N GLN A 92 -13.18 1.75 -20.60
CA GLN A 92 -13.30 1.30 -22.00
C GLN A 92 -12.38 2.08 -22.95
N LEU A 93 -12.24 3.40 -22.74
CA LEU A 93 -11.36 4.25 -23.53
C LEU A 93 -9.88 3.90 -23.35
N GLU A 94 -9.44 3.67 -22.10
CA GLU A 94 -8.06 3.27 -21.76
C GLU A 94 -7.75 1.86 -22.29
N GLN A 95 -8.66 0.89 -22.12
CA GLN A 95 -8.49 -0.47 -22.66
C GLN A 95 -8.39 -0.49 -24.20
N SER A 96 -9.08 0.44 -24.85
CA SER A 96 -9.03 0.62 -26.30
C SER A 96 -7.85 1.47 -26.78
N ALA A 97 -6.92 1.84 -25.89
CA ALA A 97 -5.77 2.69 -26.16
C ALA A 97 -6.14 4.02 -26.86
N ILE A 98 -7.30 4.59 -26.51
CA ILE A 98 -7.75 5.87 -27.07
C ILE A 98 -6.88 6.98 -26.49
N LYS A 99 -6.40 7.89 -27.35
CA LYS A 99 -5.61 9.04 -26.90
C LYS A 99 -6.48 10.00 -26.08
N LYS A 100 -5.87 10.75 -25.17
CA LYS A 100 -6.54 11.77 -24.32
C LYS A 100 -7.45 12.73 -25.08
N ILE A 101 -7.11 13.09 -26.32
CA ILE A 101 -7.96 13.96 -27.15
C ILE A 101 -9.31 13.30 -27.46
N GLY A 102 -9.30 11.99 -27.77
CA GLY A 102 -10.51 11.22 -28.01
C GLY A 102 -11.37 11.05 -26.75
N HIS A 103 -10.75 10.99 -25.56
CA HIS A 103 -11.50 11.03 -24.30
C HIS A 103 -12.26 12.36 -24.21
N LYS A 104 -11.54 13.48 -24.34
CA LYS A 104 -12.12 14.83 -24.24
C LYS A 104 -13.26 15.03 -25.24
N ASP A 105 -13.07 14.60 -26.47
CA ASP A 105 -14.09 14.73 -27.52
C ASP A 105 -15.37 13.96 -27.15
N LEU A 106 -15.25 12.72 -26.67
CA LEU A 106 -16.40 11.91 -26.28
C LEU A 106 -17.13 12.47 -25.05
N TYR A 107 -16.40 12.85 -24.00
CA TYR A 107 -17.01 13.46 -22.81
C TYR A 107 -17.73 14.77 -23.14
N ASN A 108 -17.15 15.62 -23.96
CA ASN A 108 -17.79 16.86 -24.41
C ASN A 108 -19.04 16.58 -25.26
N TYR A 109 -18.95 15.61 -26.16
CA TYR A 109 -20.06 15.21 -27.02
C TYR A 109 -21.26 14.75 -26.19
N ILE A 110 -21.04 13.81 -25.26
CA ILE A 110 -22.08 13.31 -24.35
C ILE A 110 -22.68 14.47 -23.53
N ASN A 111 -21.86 15.31 -22.91
CA ASN A 111 -22.33 16.44 -22.09
C ASN A 111 -23.12 17.49 -22.87
N SER A 112 -22.81 17.69 -24.16
CA SER A 112 -23.51 18.68 -24.98
C SER A 112 -24.91 18.25 -25.41
N LYS A 113 -25.20 16.94 -25.39
CA LYS A 113 -26.39 16.38 -26.03
C LYS A 113 -27.06 15.25 -25.23
N TYR A 114 -26.72 15.04 -23.95
CA TYR A 114 -27.25 13.94 -23.13
C TYR A 114 -28.79 13.89 -23.06
N ILE A 115 -29.47 15.03 -23.19
CA ILE A 115 -30.94 15.13 -23.21
C ILE A 115 -31.55 14.28 -24.33
N SER A 116 -30.82 14.06 -25.43
CA SER A 116 -31.30 13.26 -26.57
C SER A 116 -31.51 11.77 -26.26
N PHE A 117 -30.90 11.24 -25.20
CA PHE A 117 -31.05 9.84 -24.79
C PHE A 117 -31.29 9.63 -23.29
N GLY A 118 -31.11 10.68 -22.48
CA GLY A 118 -31.38 10.70 -21.05
C GLY A 118 -32.68 11.40 -20.73
N GLU A 119 -33.76 10.62 -20.61
CA GLU A 119 -35.03 11.09 -20.06
C GLU A 119 -34.82 11.77 -18.70
N ASP A 120 -35.59 12.83 -18.44
CA ASP A 120 -35.62 13.60 -17.18
C ASP A 120 -34.30 14.28 -16.78
N GLY A 121 -33.31 14.36 -17.68
CA GLY A 121 -32.04 15.03 -17.39
C GLY A 121 -31.16 14.29 -16.38
N ALA A 122 -31.31 12.97 -16.24
CA ALA A 122 -30.62 12.17 -15.22
C ALA A 122 -29.07 12.27 -15.25
N LEU A 123 -28.50 12.60 -16.41
CA LEU A 123 -27.06 12.79 -16.64
C LEU A 123 -26.58 14.24 -16.54
N ALA A 124 -27.47 15.20 -16.29
CA ALA A 124 -27.14 16.62 -16.26
C ALA A 124 -25.97 16.92 -15.31
N HIS A 125 -24.86 17.40 -15.87
CA HIS A 125 -23.63 17.73 -15.15
C HIS A 125 -22.96 16.56 -14.39
N LYS A 126 -23.33 15.31 -14.68
CA LYS A 126 -22.77 14.13 -13.98
C LYS A 126 -21.65 13.43 -14.76
N ILE A 127 -21.61 13.59 -16.08
CA ILE A 127 -20.62 12.91 -16.92
C ILE A 127 -19.32 13.70 -16.98
N HIS A 128 -18.22 13.10 -16.54
CA HIS A 128 -16.93 13.76 -16.50
C HIS A 128 -15.76 12.77 -16.58
N ASP A 129 -14.63 13.23 -17.11
CA ASP A 129 -13.39 12.45 -17.15
C ASP A 129 -12.78 12.38 -15.75
N LEU A 130 -12.36 11.18 -15.35
CA LEU A 130 -11.81 10.94 -14.02
C LEU A 130 -10.33 11.33 -13.99
N GLY A 131 -9.89 11.93 -12.89
CA GLY A 131 -8.47 12.27 -12.69
C GLY A 131 -7.63 11.11 -12.15
N ASP A 132 -6.70 11.45 -11.26
CA ASP A 132 -5.70 10.54 -10.67
C ASP A 132 -6.30 9.37 -9.85
N ASN A 133 -7.53 9.55 -9.37
CA ASN A 133 -8.29 8.54 -8.61
C ASN A 133 -8.70 7.33 -9.46
N PHE A 134 -8.63 7.42 -10.80
CA PHE A 134 -9.05 6.34 -11.70
C PHE A 134 -8.33 5.01 -11.44
N TYR A 135 -7.03 5.04 -11.18
CA TYR A 135 -6.29 3.82 -10.87
C TYR A 135 -6.70 3.20 -9.50
N SER A 136 -7.16 4.03 -8.54
CA SER A 136 -7.65 3.56 -7.24
C SER A 136 -9.00 2.89 -7.43
N MET A 137 -9.79 3.41 -8.35
CA MET A 137 -11.02 2.76 -8.78
C MET A 137 -10.78 1.43 -9.47
N ILE A 138 -9.76 1.31 -10.33
CA ILE A 138 -9.42 0.02 -10.96
C ILE A 138 -9.15 -1.04 -9.90
N VAL A 139 -8.35 -0.70 -8.88
CA VAL A 139 -8.07 -1.61 -7.75
C VAL A 139 -9.37 -2.06 -7.08
N LEU A 140 -10.25 -1.13 -6.74
CA LEU A 140 -11.50 -1.45 -6.05
C LEU A 140 -12.51 -2.18 -6.94
N TYR A 141 -12.58 -1.85 -8.23
CA TYR A 141 -13.40 -2.55 -9.22
C TYR A 141 -13.00 -4.02 -9.31
N LEU A 142 -11.71 -4.30 -9.52
CA LEU A 142 -11.21 -5.68 -9.66
C LEU A 142 -11.41 -6.48 -8.37
N LEU A 143 -11.16 -5.87 -7.20
CA LEU A 143 -11.41 -6.50 -5.91
C LEU A 143 -12.89 -6.86 -5.71
N ASN A 144 -13.82 -5.92 -5.95
CA ASN A 144 -15.25 -6.17 -5.77
C ASN A 144 -15.76 -7.19 -6.81
N LYS A 145 -15.33 -7.10 -8.07
CA LYS A 145 -15.70 -8.04 -9.12
C LYS A 145 -15.33 -9.48 -8.76
N GLU A 146 -14.08 -9.73 -8.39
CA GLU A 146 -13.64 -11.07 -7.99
C GLU A 146 -14.28 -11.52 -6.67
N PHE A 147 -14.55 -10.60 -5.73
CA PHE A 147 -15.30 -10.91 -4.52
C PHE A 147 -16.70 -11.47 -4.83
N TYR A 148 -17.50 -10.80 -5.66
CA TYR A 148 -18.86 -11.26 -5.96
C TYR A 148 -18.87 -12.54 -6.79
N LYS A 149 -17.90 -12.68 -7.72
CA LYS A 149 -17.69 -13.91 -8.47
C LYS A 149 -17.37 -15.08 -7.53
N PHE A 150 -16.41 -14.92 -6.62
CA PHE A 150 -16.05 -15.94 -5.64
C PHE A 150 -17.16 -16.21 -4.62
N LYS A 151 -17.93 -15.18 -4.23
CA LYS A 151 -19.08 -15.31 -3.34
C LYS A 151 -20.17 -16.19 -3.96
N ASN A 152 -20.58 -15.86 -5.18
CA ASN A 152 -21.78 -16.43 -5.81
C ASN A 152 -21.52 -17.73 -6.58
N ASN A 153 -20.30 -17.94 -7.08
CA ASN A 153 -19.94 -19.15 -7.83
C ASN A 153 -19.19 -20.14 -6.92
N ARG A 154 -19.60 -21.41 -6.93
CA ARG A 154 -18.95 -22.49 -6.14
C ARG A 154 -17.73 -23.08 -6.84
N ASP A 155 -17.60 -22.89 -8.16
CA ASP A 155 -16.52 -23.48 -8.96
C ASP A 155 -15.25 -22.62 -8.96
N VAL A 156 -15.33 -21.37 -8.49
CA VAL A 156 -14.18 -20.47 -8.40
C VAL A 156 -13.25 -20.98 -7.31
N LYS A 157 -12.01 -21.29 -7.69
CA LYS A 157 -11.01 -21.81 -6.76
C LYS A 157 -10.52 -20.70 -5.85
N CYS A 158 -10.24 -21.06 -4.60
CA CYS A 158 -9.59 -20.16 -3.64
C CYS A 158 -8.34 -19.50 -4.22
N LYS A 159 -7.51 -20.28 -4.92
CA LYS A 159 -6.26 -19.80 -5.51
C LYS A 159 -6.50 -18.63 -6.46
N ASP A 160 -7.43 -18.76 -7.40
CA ASP A 160 -7.73 -17.75 -8.41
C ASP A 160 -8.18 -16.43 -7.76
N PHE A 161 -9.07 -16.51 -6.75
CA PHE A 161 -9.52 -15.34 -6.00
C PHE A 161 -8.37 -14.68 -5.21
N LEU A 162 -7.54 -15.48 -4.53
CA LEU A 162 -6.48 -14.96 -3.68
C LEU A 162 -5.29 -14.39 -4.47
N GLU A 163 -5.03 -14.86 -5.69
CA GLU A 163 -4.03 -14.28 -6.59
C GLU A 163 -4.44 -12.88 -7.07
N VAL A 164 -5.71 -12.70 -7.44
CA VAL A 164 -6.22 -11.36 -7.79
C VAL A 164 -6.25 -10.46 -6.56
N PHE A 165 -6.71 -10.99 -5.42
CA PHE A 165 -6.68 -10.26 -4.15
C PHE A 165 -5.27 -9.81 -3.81
N GLU A 166 -4.26 -10.68 -3.89
CA GLU A 166 -2.86 -10.32 -3.64
C GLU A 166 -2.40 -9.15 -4.49
N THR A 167 -2.61 -9.25 -5.80
CA THR A 167 -2.17 -8.24 -6.76
C THR A 167 -2.82 -6.88 -6.47
N GLN A 168 -4.15 -6.87 -6.31
CA GLN A 168 -4.90 -5.63 -6.16
C GLN A 168 -4.77 -5.03 -4.76
N TYR A 169 -4.75 -5.85 -3.72
CA TYR A 169 -4.52 -5.38 -2.34
C TYR A 169 -3.14 -4.74 -2.21
N ASN A 170 -2.08 -5.37 -2.73
CA ASN A 170 -0.72 -4.84 -2.64
C ASN A 170 -0.55 -3.56 -3.49
N ALA A 171 -1.17 -3.50 -4.68
CA ALA A 171 -1.24 -2.27 -5.45
C ALA A 171 -1.99 -1.18 -4.67
N GLY A 172 -3.11 -1.54 -4.04
CA GLY A 172 -3.91 -0.64 -3.21
C GLY A 172 -3.16 -0.10 -2.00
N LEU A 173 -2.43 -0.95 -1.27
CA LEU A 173 -1.54 -0.57 -0.17
C LEU A 173 -0.50 0.45 -0.64
N LYS A 174 0.14 0.18 -1.79
CA LYS A 174 1.14 1.08 -2.35
C LYS A 174 0.55 2.46 -2.61
N ARG A 175 -0.61 2.57 -3.24
CA ARG A 175 -1.23 3.88 -3.52
C ARG A 175 -1.76 4.56 -2.26
N CYS A 176 -2.33 3.79 -1.35
CA CYS A 176 -2.80 4.26 -0.06
C CYS A 176 -1.67 4.94 0.74
N TYR A 177 -0.50 4.30 0.84
CA TYR A 177 0.57 4.78 1.71
C TYR A 177 1.71 5.52 1.00
N PHE A 178 2.09 5.19 -0.24
CA PHE A 178 3.11 5.97 -0.98
C PHE A 178 2.50 7.17 -1.70
N ASP A 179 1.36 6.98 -2.39
CA ASP A 179 0.73 8.05 -3.17
C ASP A 179 -0.17 8.95 -2.30
N GLY A 180 -0.43 8.56 -1.05
CA GLY A 180 -1.20 9.34 -0.07
C GLY A 180 -2.73 9.29 -0.27
N ASP A 181 -3.26 8.28 -0.98
CA ASP A 181 -4.70 8.12 -1.20
C ASP A 181 -5.42 7.57 0.04
N SER A 182 -5.65 8.44 1.02
CA SER A 182 -6.32 8.11 2.28
C SER A 182 -7.74 7.55 2.11
N ASN A 183 -8.46 7.94 1.05
CA ASN A 183 -9.80 7.42 0.76
C ASN A 183 -9.71 5.96 0.30
N LEU A 184 -8.71 5.61 -0.52
CA LEU A 184 -8.48 4.23 -0.91
C LEU A 184 -8.14 3.35 0.30
N CYS A 185 -7.35 3.86 1.25
CA CYS A 185 -7.07 3.14 2.50
C CYS A 185 -8.35 2.75 3.25
N ILE A 186 -9.28 3.70 3.39
CA ILE A 186 -10.57 3.49 4.08
C ILE A 186 -11.38 2.41 3.39
N GLU A 187 -11.43 2.44 2.06
CA GLU A 187 -12.24 1.54 1.26
C GLU A 187 -11.63 0.14 1.16
N LEU A 188 -10.30 0.02 1.10
CA LEU A 188 -9.60 -1.27 1.25
C LEU A 188 -9.92 -1.91 2.61
N ARG A 189 -9.95 -1.14 3.70
CA ARG A 189 -10.30 -1.68 5.03
C ARG A 189 -11.74 -2.20 5.04
N LYS A 190 -12.69 -1.43 4.48
CA LYS A 190 -14.08 -1.86 4.37
C LYS A 190 -14.20 -3.14 3.55
N PHE A 191 -13.49 -3.24 2.43
CA PHE A 191 -13.48 -4.42 1.59
C PHE A 191 -12.94 -5.66 2.32
N ILE A 192 -11.84 -5.54 3.07
CA ILE A 192 -11.28 -6.64 3.88
C ILE A 192 -12.28 -7.09 4.93
N ASN A 193 -12.93 -6.15 5.62
CA ASN A 193 -13.95 -6.47 6.61
C ASN A 193 -15.15 -7.19 5.96
N LEU A 194 -15.57 -6.76 4.77
CA LEU A 194 -16.60 -7.43 4.00
C LEU A 194 -16.20 -8.87 3.65
N CYS A 195 -14.97 -9.10 3.18
CA CYS A 195 -14.45 -10.43 2.90
C CYS A 195 -14.46 -11.32 4.15
N ASN A 196 -13.95 -10.80 5.27
CA ASN A 196 -13.91 -11.54 6.53
C ASN A 196 -15.30 -11.89 7.07
N HIS A 197 -16.30 -11.05 6.82
CA HIS A 197 -17.68 -11.31 7.22
C HIS A 197 -18.37 -12.31 6.28
N GLU A 198 -18.44 -11.98 4.99
CA GLU A 198 -19.26 -12.66 3.99
C GLU A 198 -18.63 -13.96 3.47
N LEU A 199 -17.30 -14.06 3.47
CA LEU A 199 -16.57 -15.21 2.96
C LEU A 199 -15.92 -16.03 4.08
N SER A 200 -16.25 -15.77 5.35
CA SER A 200 -15.61 -16.40 6.51
C SER A 200 -15.44 -17.92 6.39
N GLN A 201 -16.48 -18.64 5.98
CA GLN A 201 -16.42 -20.11 5.82
C GLN A 201 -15.60 -20.52 4.60
N LYS A 202 -15.84 -19.93 3.43
CA LYS A 202 -15.05 -20.22 2.21
C LYS A 202 -13.56 -19.95 2.42
N LEU A 203 -13.21 -18.89 3.14
CA LEU A 203 -11.82 -18.55 3.46
C LEU A 203 -11.19 -19.52 4.45
N LYS A 204 -11.97 -20.10 5.39
CA LYS A 204 -11.47 -21.18 6.25
C LYS A 204 -11.11 -22.42 5.43
N ASP A 205 -11.94 -22.76 4.44
CA ASP A 205 -11.65 -23.87 3.53
C ASP A 205 -10.38 -23.61 2.71
N CYS A 206 -10.15 -22.36 2.28
CA CYS A 206 -8.91 -21.97 1.60
C CYS A 206 -7.66 -22.20 2.48
N ASN A 207 -7.74 -21.91 3.78
CA ASN A 207 -6.59 -22.09 4.69
C ASN A 207 -6.17 -23.57 4.79
N ASN A 208 -7.13 -24.49 4.73
CA ASN A 208 -6.86 -25.93 4.74
C ASN A 208 -6.10 -26.40 3.48
N LEU A 209 -6.13 -25.59 2.40
CA LEU A 209 -5.38 -25.83 1.17
C LEU A 209 -3.98 -25.20 1.18
N GLY A 210 -3.51 -24.68 2.32
CA GLY A 210 -2.20 -24.05 2.42
C GLY A 210 -2.16 -22.58 1.98
N LEU A 211 -3.33 -21.94 1.87
CA LEU A 211 -3.45 -20.53 1.50
C LEU A 211 -3.56 -19.62 2.73
N SER A 212 -3.12 -18.38 2.59
CA SER A 212 -3.09 -17.41 3.68
C SER A 212 -4.45 -16.82 4.01
N SER A 213 -4.72 -16.66 5.31
CA SER A 213 -5.84 -15.87 5.79
C SER A 213 -5.76 -14.42 5.33
N MET A 214 -6.91 -13.78 5.15
CA MET A 214 -6.99 -12.35 4.83
C MET A 214 -6.16 -11.47 5.78
N PRO A 215 -5.52 -10.41 5.27
CA PRO A 215 -4.71 -9.53 6.07
C PRO A 215 -5.59 -8.66 6.97
N LYS A 216 -5.00 -8.10 8.03
CA LYS A 216 -5.62 -7.00 8.80
C LYS A 216 -5.06 -5.70 8.26
N LEU A 217 -5.93 -4.73 7.97
CA LEU A 217 -5.53 -3.38 7.55
C LEU A 217 -5.83 -2.37 8.66
N ILE A 218 -4.78 -1.71 9.14
CA ILE A 218 -4.82 -0.74 10.23
C ILE A 218 -4.63 0.65 9.63
N LEU A 219 -5.64 1.51 9.78
CA LEU A 219 -5.57 2.90 9.37
C LEU A 219 -5.01 3.73 10.52
N TRP A 220 -4.03 4.56 10.21
CA TRP A 220 -3.42 5.47 11.18
C TRP A 220 -4.09 6.84 11.01
N GLY A 221 -4.52 7.45 12.12
CA GLY A 221 -5.00 8.85 12.11
C GLY A 221 -6.51 9.11 12.06
N LYS A 222 -7.36 8.16 12.47
CA LYS A 222 -8.74 8.41 12.95
C LYS A 222 -9.15 7.28 13.91
N SER A 223 -8.85 7.42 15.20
CA SER A 223 -9.54 6.63 16.23
C SER A 223 -10.88 7.31 16.53
N ASN A 224 -11.97 6.60 16.24
CA ASN A 224 -13.27 6.84 16.88
C ASN A 224 -13.62 5.67 17.81
N ASP A 225 -12.70 4.71 18.01
CA ASP A 225 -12.91 3.64 18.98
C ASP A 225 -12.56 4.16 20.37
N ILE A 226 -13.63 4.42 21.12
CA ILE A 226 -13.65 4.81 22.53
C ILE A 226 -12.93 3.73 23.33
N GLY A 227 -11.85 4.11 24.00
CA GLY A 227 -11.23 3.30 25.04
C GLY A 227 -9.76 3.01 24.87
N ASP A 228 -8.95 3.95 24.38
CA ASP A 228 -7.55 4.06 24.80
C ASP A 228 -7.08 5.51 24.61
N ASN A 229 -6.46 6.07 25.64
CA ASN A 229 -5.88 7.41 25.68
C ASN A 229 -4.69 7.50 24.71
N TYR A 230 -4.96 7.64 23.41
CA TYR A 230 -4.00 8.06 22.40
C TYR A 230 -4.50 9.35 21.76
N ASN A 231 -4.43 10.42 22.54
CA ASN A 231 -4.55 11.77 22.00
C ASN A 231 -3.33 12.04 21.10
N ASP A 232 -3.61 12.64 19.93
CA ASP A 232 -2.71 13.49 19.14
C ASP A 232 -1.91 12.96 17.94
N PHE A 233 -2.41 11.95 17.21
CA PHE A 233 -1.86 11.63 15.88
C PHE A 233 -2.86 11.88 14.75
N ASN A 234 -3.09 13.17 14.46
CA ASN A 234 -3.79 13.62 13.26
C ASN A 234 -2.97 13.33 11.99
N LEU A 235 -3.64 13.21 10.84
CA LEU A 235 -3.07 13.04 9.48
C LEU A 235 -1.84 13.92 9.15
N ILE A 236 -1.63 15.02 9.89
CA ILE A 236 -0.49 15.93 9.79
C ILE A 236 0.84 15.23 10.15
N ASP A 237 0.80 14.13 10.91
CA ASP A 237 2.01 13.39 11.32
C ASP A 237 2.58 12.46 10.21
N PHE A 238 1.93 12.41 9.05
CA PHE A 238 2.41 11.68 7.87
C PHE A 238 3.75 12.23 7.35
N GLN A 239 3.95 13.56 7.39
CA GLN A 239 5.24 14.17 7.05
C GLN A 239 6.34 13.85 8.08
N ASN A 240 5.97 13.61 9.34
CA ASN A 240 6.92 13.26 10.39
C ASN A 240 7.34 11.79 10.36
N LYS A 241 6.57 10.86 9.78
CA LYS A 241 6.97 9.44 9.67
C LYS A 241 7.92 9.12 8.52
N CYS A 242 7.79 9.78 7.36
CA CYS A 242 8.88 9.78 6.38
C CYS A 242 10.16 10.34 7.00
N SER A 243 10.03 11.36 7.87
CA SER A 243 11.15 11.82 8.68
C SER A 243 11.70 10.72 9.60
N TYR A 244 10.88 9.80 10.11
CA TYR A 244 11.31 8.69 10.99
C TYR A 244 12.08 7.58 10.25
N ILE A 245 11.68 7.24 9.02
CA ILE A 245 12.48 6.37 8.13
C ILE A 245 13.81 7.04 7.77
N GLU A 246 13.80 8.37 7.58
CA GLU A 246 15.02 9.18 7.43
C GLU A 246 15.83 9.29 8.74
N PHE A 247 15.19 9.31 9.92
CA PHE A 247 15.83 9.30 11.25
C PHE A 247 16.49 7.94 11.54
N ALA A 248 15.85 6.84 11.13
CA ALA A 248 16.41 5.50 11.16
C ALA A 248 17.39 5.25 9.99
N LYS A 249 17.47 6.14 8.99
CA LYS A 249 18.35 5.99 7.81
C LYS A 249 18.26 4.60 7.16
N ILE A 250 17.09 3.96 7.19
CA ILE A 250 16.92 2.60 6.64
C ILE A 250 16.95 2.70 5.12
N LYS A 251 17.99 2.12 4.51
CA LYS A 251 18.19 2.14 3.05
C LYS A 251 17.39 1.02 2.39
N LYS A 252 16.49 1.38 1.47
CA LYS A 252 15.67 0.42 0.71
C LYS A 252 16.52 -0.61 -0.04
N GLU A 253 17.68 -0.22 -0.54
CA GLU A 253 18.59 -1.10 -1.29
C GLU A 253 19.19 -2.20 -0.42
N LYS A 254 19.31 -1.95 0.89
CA LYS A 254 19.89 -2.90 1.85
C LYS A 254 18.84 -3.69 2.63
N TYR A 255 17.72 -3.04 2.96
CA TYR A 255 16.64 -3.60 3.77
C TYR A 255 15.28 -3.40 3.10
N PRO A 256 15.05 -4.00 1.92
CA PRO A 256 13.87 -3.70 1.12
C PRO A 256 12.56 -4.08 1.80
N ASN A 257 12.52 -5.19 2.53
CA ASN A 257 11.27 -5.69 3.14
C ASN A 257 10.95 -4.92 4.43
N LEU A 258 11.96 -4.63 5.25
CA LEU A 258 11.84 -3.74 6.41
C LEU A 258 11.43 -2.33 5.97
N TYR A 259 12.05 -1.79 4.92
CA TYR A 259 11.66 -0.50 4.37
C TYR A 259 10.19 -0.50 3.89
N GLU A 260 9.78 -1.55 3.17
CA GLU A 260 8.42 -1.66 2.65
C GLU A 260 7.37 -1.69 3.77
N ILE A 261 7.58 -2.49 4.84
CA ILE A 261 6.61 -2.49 5.94
C ILE A 261 6.55 -1.16 6.68
N LEU A 262 7.67 -0.43 6.81
CA LEU A 262 7.67 0.90 7.42
C LEU A 262 6.89 1.88 6.56
N ALA A 263 7.10 1.85 5.24
CA ALA A 263 6.34 2.65 4.29
C ALA A 263 4.84 2.32 4.32
N PHE A 264 4.47 1.06 4.57
CA PHE A 264 3.08 0.64 4.74
C PHE A 264 2.54 0.76 6.17
N HIS A 265 3.24 1.47 7.05
CA HIS A 265 2.84 1.67 8.45
C HIS A 265 2.55 0.35 9.17
N TYR A 266 3.45 -0.61 8.96
CA TYR A 266 3.42 -1.97 9.48
C TYR A 266 2.25 -2.84 9.01
N ASN A 267 1.52 -2.41 7.98
CA ASN A 267 0.57 -3.28 7.29
C ASN A 267 1.35 -4.26 6.40
N LEU A 268 1.10 -5.56 6.61
CA LEU A 268 1.78 -6.61 5.88
C LEU A 268 1.19 -6.73 4.46
N PRO A 269 2.03 -6.65 3.40
CA PRO A 269 1.63 -7.09 2.06
C PRO A 269 1.04 -8.49 2.11
N TYR A 270 -0.03 -8.71 1.35
CA TYR A 270 -0.63 -10.02 1.27
C TYR A 270 0.25 -10.96 0.44
N LYS A 271 0.34 -12.21 0.90
CA LYS A 271 0.97 -13.33 0.20
C LYS A 271 -0.02 -14.48 0.22
N SER A 272 -0.51 -14.88 -0.94
CA SER A 272 -1.56 -15.89 -1.10
C SER A 272 -1.13 -17.26 -0.56
N GLY A 273 0.14 -17.65 -0.74
CA GLY A 273 0.70 -18.88 -0.18
C GLY A 273 1.16 -18.72 1.28
N LEU A 274 0.86 -19.70 2.14
CA LEU A 274 1.30 -19.68 3.54
C LEU A 274 2.82 -19.69 3.69
N ASP A 275 3.53 -20.52 2.93
CA ASP A 275 4.99 -20.60 3.02
C ASP A 275 5.65 -19.31 2.50
N GLU A 276 5.07 -18.67 1.49
CA GLU A 276 5.53 -17.35 1.02
C GLU A 276 5.30 -16.26 2.07
N LYS A 277 4.13 -16.25 2.74
CA LYS A 277 3.85 -15.35 3.86
C LYS A 277 4.88 -15.54 4.98
N LYS A 278 5.12 -16.78 5.42
CA LYS A 278 6.08 -17.10 6.49
C LYS A 278 7.49 -16.66 6.12
N ARG A 279 7.90 -16.92 4.87
CA ARG A 279 9.18 -16.47 4.35
C ARG A 279 9.29 -14.95 4.41
N TYR A 280 8.29 -14.24 3.91
CA TYR A 280 8.28 -12.78 3.90
C TYR A 280 8.40 -12.19 5.31
N MET A 281 7.65 -12.74 6.27
CA MET A 281 7.76 -12.38 7.69
C MET A 281 9.16 -12.63 8.26
N MET A 282 9.75 -13.82 8.01
CA MET A 282 11.10 -14.13 8.48
C MET A 282 12.16 -13.24 7.86
N THR A 283 12.01 -12.86 6.59
CA THR A 283 12.91 -11.90 5.94
C THR A 283 12.86 -10.54 6.62
N ILE A 284 11.66 -10.03 6.94
CA ILE A 284 11.50 -8.77 7.69
C ILE A 284 12.18 -8.84 9.06
N LEU A 285 11.96 -9.92 9.81
CA LEU A 285 12.57 -10.09 11.13
C LEU A 285 14.11 -10.17 11.03
N HIS A 286 14.64 -10.88 10.03
CA HIS A 286 16.07 -10.95 9.76
C HIS A 286 16.64 -9.56 9.45
N GLU A 287 16.03 -8.82 8.53
CA GLU A 287 16.45 -7.46 8.17
C GLU A 287 16.38 -6.49 9.36
N PHE A 288 15.35 -6.60 10.21
CA PHE A 288 15.22 -5.82 11.44
C PHE A 288 16.37 -6.09 12.42
N ILE A 289 16.66 -7.35 12.72
CA ILE A 289 17.75 -7.74 13.63
C ILE A 289 19.11 -7.29 13.07
N GLN A 290 19.33 -7.48 11.76
CA GLN A 290 20.55 -7.05 11.09
C GLN A 290 20.72 -5.53 11.19
N TYR A 291 19.67 -4.77 10.87
CA TYR A 291 19.69 -3.31 10.98
C TYR A 291 19.99 -2.84 12.42
N CYS A 292 19.35 -3.44 13.42
CA CYS A 292 19.60 -3.10 14.84
C CYS A 292 21.06 -3.38 15.22
N ASN A 293 21.61 -4.51 14.78
CA ASN A 293 23.00 -4.88 15.06
C ASN A 293 24.01 -3.92 14.42
N GLU A 294 23.74 -3.45 13.20
CA GLU A 294 24.60 -2.48 12.52
C GLU A 294 24.51 -1.08 13.11
N ASN A 295 23.41 -0.75 13.79
CA ASN A 295 23.12 0.59 14.30
C ASN A 295 23.11 0.65 15.84
N LYS A 296 23.74 -0.30 16.54
CA LYS A 296 23.73 -0.40 18.03
C LYS A 296 24.10 0.88 18.77
N ILE A 297 24.87 1.77 18.16
CA ILE A 297 25.32 3.02 18.79
C ILE A 297 24.35 4.19 18.57
N ASN A 298 23.31 3.99 17.75
CA ASN A 298 22.30 5.00 17.49
C ASN A 298 21.39 5.15 18.73
N THR A 299 21.38 6.34 19.30
CA THR A 299 20.59 6.66 20.50
C THR A 299 19.09 6.56 20.29
N ASN A 300 18.63 6.63 19.04
CA ASN A 300 17.22 6.50 18.68
C ASN A 300 16.82 5.05 18.36
N LEU A 301 17.77 4.10 18.41
CA LEU A 301 17.51 2.71 18.03
C LEU A 301 16.47 2.06 18.93
N SER A 302 16.51 2.29 20.24
CA SER A 302 15.54 1.71 21.17
C SER A 302 14.11 2.17 20.89
N SER A 303 13.92 3.44 20.53
CA SER A 303 12.62 3.97 20.11
C SER A 303 12.10 3.28 18.85
N PHE A 304 12.97 3.11 17.85
CA PHE A 304 12.63 2.35 16.63
C PHE A 304 12.31 0.88 16.91
N MET A 305 13.11 0.21 17.76
CA MET A 305 12.86 -1.18 18.15
C MET A 305 11.50 -1.32 18.84
N ARG A 306 11.16 -0.39 19.72
CA ARG A 306 9.86 -0.33 20.39
C ARG A 306 8.71 -0.19 19.40
N GLU A 307 8.82 0.76 18.47
CA GLU A 307 7.83 0.94 17.40
C GLU A 307 7.63 -0.33 16.58
N PHE A 308 8.73 -0.94 16.09
CA PHE A 308 8.65 -2.19 15.33
C PHE A 308 8.01 -3.32 16.15
N ILE A 309 8.40 -3.48 17.42
CA ILE A 309 7.87 -4.54 18.28
C ILE A 309 6.38 -4.34 18.51
N ASP A 310 5.96 -3.13 18.87
CA ASP A 310 4.57 -2.83 19.24
C ASP A 310 3.63 -2.84 18.04
N TYR A 311 4.05 -2.25 16.91
CA TYR A 311 3.17 -2.07 15.77
C TYR A 311 3.21 -3.20 14.74
N TYR A 312 4.27 -4.00 14.70
CA TYR A 312 4.42 -5.10 13.76
C TYR A 312 4.55 -6.48 14.42
N TYR A 313 5.59 -6.69 15.23
CA TYR A 313 5.92 -8.03 15.75
C TYR A 313 4.81 -8.57 16.66
N ASN A 314 4.37 -7.77 17.63
CA ASN A 314 3.35 -8.17 18.60
C ASN A 314 2.00 -8.48 17.92
N LYS A 315 1.66 -7.78 16.83
CA LYS A 315 0.43 -8.04 16.06
C LYS A 315 0.49 -9.35 15.28
N SER A 316 1.69 -9.85 15.01
CA SER A 316 1.94 -11.08 14.25
C SER A 316 2.57 -12.18 15.12
N ILE A 317 2.50 -12.04 16.45
CA ILE A 317 3.24 -12.91 17.38
C ILE A 317 2.82 -14.37 17.27
N GLU A 318 1.54 -14.65 17.06
CA GLU A 318 1.03 -16.02 16.92
C GLU A 318 1.51 -16.68 15.61
N ASP A 319 1.69 -15.91 14.55
CA ASP A 319 2.27 -16.41 13.30
C ASP A 319 3.77 -16.68 13.47
N TYR A 320 4.50 -15.81 14.18
CA TYR A 320 5.92 -16.05 14.51
C TYR A 320 6.12 -17.25 15.42
N LYS A 321 5.29 -17.45 16.46
CA LYS A 321 5.33 -18.64 17.32
C LYS A 321 5.21 -19.93 16.50
N LYS A 322 4.28 -19.97 15.55
CA LYS A 322 4.11 -21.12 14.64
C LYS A 322 5.35 -21.34 13.78
N ILE A 323 5.91 -20.28 13.22
CA ILE A 323 7.15 -20.36 12.42
C ILE A 323 8.30 -20.92 13.27
N PHE A 324 8.51 -20.37 14.46
CA PHE A 324 9.60 -20.79 15.33
C PHE A 324 9.46 -22.25 15.75
N GLU A 325 8.25 -22.69 16.11
CA GLU A 325 7.97 -24.09 16.43
C GLU A 325 8.24 -25.01 15.23
N GLU A 326 7.76 -24.64 14.04
CA GLU A 326 7.98 -25.39 12.79
C GLU A 326 9.48 -25.54 12.45
N CYS A 327 10.29 -24.53 12.79
CA CYS A 327 11.70 -24.47 12.43
C CYS A 327 12.66 -24.94 13.54
N LYS A 328 12.15 -25.35 14.71
CA LYS A 328 12.99 -25.91 15.80
C LYS A 328 13.69 -27.19 15.42
N HIS A 329 13.12 -27.99 14.52
CA HIS A 329 13.67 -29.27 14.10
C HIS A 329 14.58 -29.12 12.88
N ASP A 330 15.81 -29.65 12.97
CA ASP A 330 16.88 -29.41 12.00
C ASP A 330 16.59 -29.92 10.58
N HIS A 331 15.62 -30.82 10.40
CA HIS A 331 15.31 -31.43 9.10
C HIS A 331 14.36 -30.63 8.20
N ASN A 332 13.81 -29.50 8.65
CA ASN A 332 12.93 -28.70 7.81
C ASN A 332 13.74 -27.89 6.76
N SER A 333 13.50 -28.18 5.48
CA SER A 333 14.17 -27.58 4.32
C SER A 333 13.42 -26.37 3.74
N LYS A 334 12.29 -25.96 4.32
CA LYS A 334 11.56 -24.79 3.87
C LYS A 334 12.39 -23.51 4.02
N GLU A 335 12.24 -22.61 3.06
CA GLU A 335 13.07 -21.39 2.95
C GLU A 335 12.99 -20.50 4.19
N HIS A 336 11.81 -20.35 4.79
CA HIS A 336 11.65 -19.59 6.03
C HIS A 336 12.37 -20.21 7.24
N CYS A 337 12.53 -21.54 7.25
CA CYS A 337 13.32 -22.22 8.28
C CYS A 337 14.82 -22.09 8.04
N SER A 338 15.25 -21.99 6.78
CA SER A 338 16.64 -21.62 6.47
C SER A 338 16.96 -20.20 6.98
N LEU A 339 16.07 -19.23 6.75
CA LEU A 339 16.22 -17.87 7.30
C LEU A 339 16.24 -17.87 8.83
N TYR A 340 15.35 -18.63 9.47
CA TYR A 340 15.35 -18.81 10.92
C TYR A 340 16.70 -19.35 11.43
N LYS A 341 17.25 -20.38 10.79
CA LYS A 341 18.56 -20.95 11.15
C LYS A 341 19.68 -19.93 10.98
N THR A 342 19.65 -19.14 9.91
CA THR A 342 20.59 -18.03 9.73
C THR A 342 20.51 -17.01 10.86
N CYS A 343 19.29 -16.60 11.25
CA CYS A 343 19.09 -15.72 12.40
C CYS A 343 19.62 -16.35 13.68
N LYS A 344 19.34 -17.63 13.91
CA LYS A 344 19.80 -18.35 15.11
C LYS A 344 21.32 -18.46 15.16
N ASN A 345 21.98 -18.71 14.04
CA ASN A 345 23.44 -18.85 14.00
C ASN A 345 24.16 -17.51 14.13
N ASN A 346 23.67 -16.47 13.45
CA ASN A 346 24.35 -15.17 13.40
C ASN A 346 23.93 -14.22 14.52
N PHE A 347 22.70 -14.36 15.02
CA PHE A 347 22.05 -13.44 15.94
C PHE A 347 21.32 -14.18 17.09
N ASN A 348 21.90 -15.28 17.57
CA ASN A 348 21.27 -16.17 18.55
C ASN A 348 20.67 -15.42 19.75
N ASN A 349 21.44 -14.50 20.33
CA ASN A 349 21.03 -13.74 21.51
C ASN A 349 19.84 -12.82 21.20
N ASP A 350 19.93 -12.05 20.10
CA ASP A 350 18.88 -11.12 19.68
C ASP A 350 17.57 -11.89 19.39
N LEU A 351 17.66 -12.97 18.63
CA LEU A 351 16.51 -13.82 18.30
C LEU A 351 15.91 -14.45 19.56
N SER A 352 16.73 -14.95 20.48
CA SER A 352 16.24 -15.55 21.74
C SER A 352 15.52 -14.53 22.62
N LEU A 353 16.02 -13.30 22.69
CA LEU A 353 15.36 -12.22 23.42
C LEU A 353 14.00 -11.88 22.80
N ILE A 354 13.94 -11.71 21.48
CA ILE A 354 12.68 -11.46 20.75
C ILE A 354 11.67 -12.60 20.95
N GLN A 355 12.11 -13.85 20.97
CA GLN A 355 11.25 -15.02 21.18
C GLN A 355 10.65 -15.08 22.58
N ASN A 356 11.49 -14.87 23.60
CA ASN A 356 11.09 -15.03 24.99
C ASN A 356 10.32 -13.82 25.51
N ASN A 357 10.88 -12.62 25.30
CA ASN A 357 10.27 -11.36 25.68
C ASN A 357 10.87 -10.22 24.84
N PRO A 358 10.18 -9.76 23.79
CA PRO A 358 10.65 -8.66 22.95
C PRO A 358 11.05 -7.40 23.74
N HIS A 359 10.44 -7.15 24.90
CA HIS A 359 10.80 -6.00 25.73
C HIS A 359 12.22 -6.09 26.28
N ASN A 360 12.70 -7.30 26.58
CA ASN A 360 14.07 -7.51 27.04
C ASN A 360 15.08 -7.18 25.92
N TYR A 361 14.70 -7.35 24.66
CA TYR A 361 15.55 -6.95 23.53
C TYR A 361 15.73 -5.42 23.48
N ILE A 362 14.66 -4.66 23.72
CA ILE A 362 14.71 -3.19 23.81
C ILE A 362 15.54 -2.75 25.00
N MET A 363 15.29 -3.34 26.18
CA MET A 363 16.04 -3.02 27.41
C MET A 363 17.55 -3.27 27.25
N GLN A 364 17.93 -4.37 26.59
CA GLN A 364 19.34 -4.66 26.33
C GLN A 364 20.01 -3.55 25.52
N GLN A 365 19.30 -2.97 24.54
CA GLN A 365 19.80 -1.85 23.76
C GLN A 365 19.91 -0.56 24.59
N GLU A 366 18.91 -0.27 25.44
CA GLU A 366 18.95 0.89 26.36
C GLU A 366 20.10 0.76 27.37
N GLU A 367 20.31 -0.42 27.93
CA GLU A 367 21.43 -0.74 28.81
C GLU A 367 22.78 -0.62 28.10
N TYR A 368 22.88 -1.06 26.85
CA TYR A 368 24.10 -0.93 26.07
C TYR A 368 24.54 0.53 25.95
N ILE A 369 23.61 1.43 25.59
CA ILE A 369 23.91 2.86 25.46
C ILE A 369 24.28 3.51 26.81
N THR A 370 23.55 3.17 27.89
CA THR A 370 23.80 3.75 29.22
C THR A 370 25.10 3.29 29.87
N LYS A 371 25.58 2.07 29.54
CA LYS A 371 26.85 1.54 30.04
C LYS A 371 28.09 2.07 29.31
N LEU A 372 27.92 2.73 28.15
CA LEU A 372 29.05 3.32 27.43
C LEU A 372 29.59 4.54 28.18
N SER A 373 30.91 4.60 28.37
CA SER A 373 31.54 5.82 28.88
C SER A 373 31.38 6.96 27.85
N PRO A 374 31.40 8.24 28.28
CA PRO A 374 31.35 9.37 27.34
C PRO A 374 32.43 9.29 26.25
N LEU A 375 33.62 8.79 26.60
CA LEU A 375 34.73 8.61 25.67
C LEU A 375 34.46 7.47 24.68
N ASP A 376 34.00 6.31 25.14
CA ASP A 376 33.68 5.17 24.27
C ASP A 376 32.55 5.52 23.31
N PHE A 377 31.52 6.20 23.82
CA PHE A 377 30.41 6.69 23.02
C PHE A 377 30.89 7.66 21.93
N PHE A 378 31.77 8.60 22.27
CA PHE A 378 32.35 9.52 21.31
C PHE A 378 33.19 8.80 20.24
N ILE A 379 34.07 7.87 20.64
CA ILE A 379 34.91 7.09 19.73
C ILE A 379 34.05 6.28 18.76
N LEU A 380 33.00 5.62 19.26
CA LEU A 380 32.08 4.84 18.44
C LEU A 380 31.30 5.72 17.45
N LYS A 381 30.82 6.88 17.91
CA LYS A 381 30.13 7.85 17.05
C LYS A 381 31.04 8.39 15.96
N ALA A 382 32.29 8.72 16.30
CA ALA A 382 33.29 9.16 15.33
C ALA A 382 33.58 8.06 14.31
N LYS A 383 33.78 6.81 14.76
CA LYS A 383 34.00 5.65 13.87
C LYS A 383 32.85 5.46 12.87
N ALA A 384 31.60 5.56 13.33
CA ALA A 384 30.44 5.44 12.43
C ALA A 384 30.34 6.61 11.43
N MET A 385 30.70 7.83 11.82
CA MET A 385 30.78 8.97 10.90
C MET A 385 31.83 8.74 9.80
N PHE A 386 32.98 8.14 10.13
CA PHE A 386 34.02 7.83 9.15
C PHE A 386 33.63 6.72 8.16
N LEU A 387 32.76 5.78 8.57
CA LEU A 387 32.26 4.70 7.72
C LEU A 387 31.09 5.12 6.83
N ASP A 388 30.38 6.21 7.18
CA ASP A 388 29.29 6.78 6.39
C ASP A 388 29.84 7.84 5.42
N SER A 389 30.08 7.44 4.16
CA SER A 389 30.61 8.32 3.10
C SER A 389 29.83 9.63 2.92
N ALA A 390 28.51 9.64 3.14
CA ALA A 390 27.68 10.83 3.05
C ALA A 390 27.92 11.77 4.24
N ALA A 391 28.04 11.21 5.45
CA ALA A 391 28.41 11.99 6.64
C ALA A 391 29.84 12.54 6.52
N MET A 392 30.80 11.72 6.11
CA MET A 392 32.19 12.13 5.91
C MET A 392 32.30 13.27 4.90
N SER A 393 31.58 13.21 3.78
CA SER A 393 31.54 14.30 2.79
C SER A 393 31.05 15.62 3.40
N LYS A 394 29.96 15.59 4.18
CA LYS A 394 29.38 16.76 4.85
C LYS A 394 30.34 17.43 5.85
N TYR A 395 31.18 16.64 6.52
CA TYR A 395 32.13 17.14 7.53
C TYR A 395 33.57 17.27 7.03
N SER A 396 33.85 16.89 5.78
CA SER A 396 35.21 16.83 5.22
C SER A 396 35.95 18.15 5.32
N THR A 397 35.30 19.26 4.98
CA THR A 397 35.89 20.60 5.06
C THR A 397 36.28 20.98 6.49
N THR A 398 35.42 20.65 7.46
CA THR A 398 35.69 20.92 8.89
C THR A 398 36.82 20.03 9.40
N ILE A 399 36.83 18.75 9.04
CA ILE A 399 37.88 17.79 9.43
C ILE A 399 39.24 18.23 8.86
N ILE A 400 39.30 18.58 7.57
CA ILE A 400 40.52 19.06 6.91
C ILE A 400 41.01 20.35 7.56
N SER A 401 40.10 21.29 7.88
CA SER A 401 40.46 22.53 8.58
C SER A 401 41.05 22.29 9.97
N ILE A 402 40.47 21.35 10.73
CA ILE A 402 41.00 20.94 12.03
C ILE A 402 42.38 20.28 11.88
N MET A 403 42.56 19.38 10.91
CA MET A 403 43.84 18.72 10.67
C MET A 403 44.94 19.72 10.26
N ILE A 404 44.62 20.70 9.41
CA ILE A 404 45.53 21.78 9.03
C ILE A 404 45.88 22.62 10.26
N SER A 405 44.90 22.94 11.10
CA SER A 405 45.12 23.72 12.33
C SER A 405 46.03 23.00 13.32
N PHE A 406 45.82 21.70 13.54
CA PHE A 406 46.72 20.87 14.34
C PHE A 406 48.12 20.80 13.75
N PHE A 407 48.23 20.60 12.44
CA PHE A 407 49.51 20.55 11.74
C PHE A 407 50.29 21.86 11.90
N LEU A 408 49.62 23.00 11.72
CA LEU A 408 50.20 24.33 11.93
C LEU A 408 50.63 24.52 13.40
N CYS A 409 49.79 24.18 14.37
CA CYS A 409 50.13 24.25 15.79
C CYS A 409 51.37 23.42 16.12
N PHE A 410 51.44 22.16 15.68
CA PHE A 410 52.60 21.31 15.90
C PHE A 410 53.84 21.81 15.16
N PHE A 411 53.69 22.34 13.95
CA PHE A 411 54.80 22.95 13.20
C PHE A 411 55.37 24.18 13.92
N PHE A 412 54.52 25.07 14.43
CA PHE A 412 54.96 26.23 15.20
C PHE A 412 55.58 25.82 16.54
N LEU A 413 54.98 24.87 17.26
CA LEU A 413 55.56 24.32 18.49
C LEU A 413 56.94 23.70 18.24
N TYR A 414 57.08 22.90 17.19
CA TYR A 414 58.37 22.32 16.78
C TYR A 414 59.40 23.39 16.43
N LYS A 415 59.00 24.42 15.68
CA LYS A 415 59.87 25.53 15.31
C LYS A 415 60.32 26.36 16.51
N VAL A 416 59.43 26.61 17.48
CA VAL A 416 59.76 27.27 18.75
C VAL A 416 60.72 26.41 19.57
N LEU A 417 60.45 25.11 19.70
CA LEU A 417 61.32 24.19 20.43
C LEU A 417 62.74 24.15 19.83
N LYS A 418 62.85 24.13 18.50
CA LYS A 418 64.12 24.14 17.77
C LYS A 418 64.89 25.47 17.90
N ASN A 419 64.23 26.58 18.23
CA ASN A 419 64.89 27.87 18.47
C ASN A 419 65.33 28.06 19.92
N TYR A 420 64.87 27.21 20.85
CA TYR A 420 65.22 27.25 22.27
C TYR A 420 66.26 26.20 22.69
N ILE A 421 66.53 25.20 21.83
CA ILE A 421 67.59 24.19 21.95
C ILE A 421 68.64 24.52 20.89
#